data_AF-A0A2M9F0G3-F1
#
_entry.id   AF-A0A2M9F0G3-F1
#
_cell.length_a   1.000
_cell.length_b   1.000
_cell.length_c   1.000
_cell.angle_alpha   90.00
_cell.angle_beta   90.00
_cell.angle_gamma   90.00
#
_symmetry.space_group_name_H-M   'P 1'
#
loop_
_entity.id
_entity.type
_entity.pdbx_description
1 polymer ?
#
loop_
_entity_poly.entity_id
_entity_poly.type
_entity_poly.pdbx_seq_one_letter_code
_entity_poly.pdbx_strand_id
1 'polypeptide(L)'
;MFKERIFINREALKRVDNMLTVEDVKSLLVGNPYKVIVALDENIIVENQHQLSLFMALFTFEFEEDVVLYEISDNKGSIINTDLEALANRFIEYIDIGIVDRFPLAIYLKEGA
;
A
#
# COMPACT_ATOMS: atom_id res chain seq x y z
N MET A 1 -11.84 -8.16 3.87
CA MET A 1 -12.07 -6.79 4.41
C MET A 1 -10.89 -6.38 5.27
N PHE A 2 -10.30 -5.21 5.01
CA PHE A 2 -9.14 -4.70 5.77
C PHE A 2 -9.50 -4.44 7.24
N LYS A 3 -8.60 -4.81 8.16
CA LYS A 3 -8.78 -4.56 9.61
C LYS A 3 -8.47 -3.10 9.94
N GLU A 4 -9.12 -2.52 10.94
CA GLU A 4 -8.80 -1.16 11.42
C GLU A 4 -7.37 -1.06 11.96
N ARG A 5 -6.88 -2.15 12.57
CA ARG A 5 -5.53 -2.26 13.11
C ARG A 5 -4.87 -3.57 12.69
N ILE A 6 -3.57 -3.50 12.41
CA ILE A 6 -2.73 -4.67 12.15
C ILE A 6 -1.46 -4.59 13.01
N PHE A 7 -0.78 -5.72 13.19
CA PHE A 7 0.48 -5.80 13.91
C PHE A 7 1.56 -6.36 13.01
N ILE A 8 2.70 -5.68 12.93
CA ILE A 8 3.89 -6.14 12.22
C ILE A 8 5.05 -6.05 13.21
N ASN A 9 5.75 -7.17 13.46
CA ASN A 9 6.89 -7.22 14.38
C ASN A 9 6.61 -6.59 15.77
N ARG A 10 5.40 -6.80 16.30
CA ARG A 10 4.89 -6.23 17.57
C ARG A 10 4.63 -4.71 17.56
N GLU A 11 4.84 -4.04 16.44
CA GLU A 11 4.40 -2.67 16.24
C GLU A 11 2.93 -2.67 15.83
N ALA A 12 2.13 -1.78 16.42
CA ALA A 12 0.75 -1.56 16.04
C ALA A 12 0.70 -0.56 14.88
N LEU A 13 -0.11 -0.85 13.88
CA LEU A 13 -0.39 0.05 12.78
C LEU A 13 -1.88 0.33 12.69
N LYS A 14 -2.21 1.60 12.48
CA LYS A 14 -3.59 2.06 12.34
C LYS A 14 -3.91 2.36 10.88
N ARG A 15 -5.06 1.88 10.42
CA ARG A 15 -5.55 2.17 9.07
C ARG A 15 -5.87 3.66 8.95
N VAL A 16 -5.46 4.24 7.84
CA VAL A 16 -5.81 5.61 7.45
C VAL A 16 -7.17 5.52 6.74
N ASP A 17 -8.24 5.91 7.43
CA ASP A 17 -9.63 5.72 6.99
C ASP A 17 -10.22 6.91 6.23
N ASN A 18 -9.64 8.10 6.36
CA ASN A 18 -10.08 9.25 5.61
C ASN A 18 -9.76 9.08 4.11
N MET A 19 -10.63 9.66 3.29
CA MET A 19 -10.33 9.87 1.88
C MET A 19 -9.09 10.76 1.80
N LEU A 20 -8.10 10.35 1.02
CA LEU A 20 -6.85 11.07 0.83
C LEU A 20 -6.85 11.67 -0.57
N THR A 21 -6.45 12.93 -0.68
CA THR A 21 -6.03 13.49 -1.96
C THR A 21 -4.63 13.01 -2.31
N VAL A 22 -4.21 13.22 -3.57
CA VAL A 22 -2.82 12.98 -4.00
C VAL A 22 -1.82 13.72 -3.10
N GLU A 23 -2.12 14.97 -2.74
CA GLU A 23 -1.27 15.78 -1.86
C GLU A 23 -1.21 15.24 -0.43
N ASP A 24 -2.32 14.68 0.08
CA ASP A 24 -2.33 14.04 1.40
C ASP A 24 -1.47 12.78 1.40
N VAL A 25 -1.54 11.95 0.35
CA VAL A 25 -0.69 10.76 0.21
C VAL A 25 0.78 11.18 0.13
N LYS A 26 1.10 12.18 -0.70
CA LYS A 26 2.46 12.71 -0.83
C LYS A 26 3.00 13.20 0.52
N SER A 27 2.24 14.04 1.20
CA SER A 27 2.58 14.57 2.53
C SER A 27 2.74 13.46 3.56
N LEU A 28 1.88 12.44 3.51
CA LEU A 28 1.95 11.27 4.40
C LEU A 28 3.25 10.49 4.19
N LEU A 29 3.61 10.19 2.93
CA LEU A 29 4.82 9.43 2.58
C LEU A 29 6.09 10.22 2.90
N VAL A 30 6.15 11.51 2.54
CA VAL A 30 7.29 12.39 2.81
C VAL A 30 7.47 12.64 4.30
N GLY A 31 6.38 12.88 5.03
CA GLY A 31 6.41 13.14 6.47
C GLY A 31 6.69 11.90 7.32
N ASN A 32 6.47 10.69 6.77
CA ASN A 32 6.59 9.43 7.50
C ASN A 32 7.40 8.38 6.71
N PRO A 33 8.67 8.68 6.38
CA PRO A 33 9.49 7.76 5.59
C PRO A 33 9.62 6.41 6.31
N TYR A 34 9.45 5.31 5.56
CA TYR A 34 9.52 3.92 6.04
C TYR A 34 8.45 3.51 7.09
N LYS A 35 7.44 4.36 7.33
CA LYS A 35 6.38 4.10 8.31
C LYS A 35 5.00 3.86 7.71
N VAL A 36 4.87 4.07 6.39
CA VAL A 36 3.63 3.86 5.67
C VAL A 36 3.63 2.45 5.08
N ILE A 37 2.66 1.65 5.51
CA ILE A 37 2.47 0.28 5.03
C ILE A 37 1.18 0.22 4.21
N VAL A 38 1.26 -0.41 3.06
CA VAL A 38 0.13 -0.71 2.18
C VAL A 38 -0.20 -2.20 2.33
N ALA A 39 -1.44 -2.51 2.66
CA ALA A 39 -1.95 -3.88 2.59
C ALA A 39 -2.75 -4.03 1.29
N LEU A 40 -2.39 -4.99 0.46
CA LEU A 40 -3.02 -5.31 -0.81
C LEU A 40 -3.86 -6.59 -0.65
N ASP A 41 -5.09 -6.59 -1.15
CA ASP A 41 -5.94 -7.78 -1.19
C ASP A 41 -5.95 -8.36 -2.62
N GLU A 42 -4.99 -9.25 -2.90
CA GLU A 42 -4.85 -9.96 -4.19
C GLU A 42 -5.87 -11.11 -4.35
N ASN A 43 -6.66 -11.40 -3.31
CA ASN A 43 -7.49 -12.61 -3.23
C ASN A 43 -8.84 -12.51 -3.95
N ILE A 44 -9.04 -11.47 -4.78
CA ILE A 44 -10.20 -11.43 -5.71
C ILE A 44 -10.18 -12.66 -6.65
N ILE A 45 -9.03 -13.33 -6.79
CA ILE A 45 -8.82 -14.44 -7.73
C ILE A 45 -8.87 -15.83 -7.07
N VAL A 46 -8.65 -15.97 -5.75
CA VAL A 46 -8.49 -17.31 -5.10
C VAL A 46 -9.33 -17.41 -3.82
N GLU A 47 -10.48 -18.07 -3.94
CA GLU A 47 -11.60 -18.06 -2.97
C GLU A 47 -11.33 -18.56 -1.52
N ASN A 48 -10.12 -18.99 -1.13
CA ASN A 48 -9.96 -19.66 0.18
C ASN A 48 -8.69 -19.34 1.00
N GLN A 49 -7.92 -18.31 0.64
CA GLN A 49 -6.76 -17.89 1.45
C GLN A 49 -6.67 -16.37 1.46
N HIS A 50 -7.38 -15.69 2.38
CA HIS A 50 -7.21 -14.24 2.58
C HIS A 50 -5.86 -13.94 3.23
N GLN A 51 -4.77 -14.03 2.45
CA GLN A 51 -3.47 -13.51 2.85
C GLN A 51 -3.32 -12.13 2.21
N LEU A 52 -3.17 -11.11 3.04
CA LEU A 52 -2.88 -9.76 2.58
C LEU A 52 -1.38 -9.66 2.29
N SER A 53 -1.03 -9.20 1.10
CA SER A 53 0.34 -8.80 0.81
C SER A 53 0.61 -7.46 1.48
N LEU A 54 1.70 -7.36 2.23
CA LEU A 54 2.08 -6.14 2.95
C LEU A 54 3.27 -5.51 2.26
N PHE A 55 3.19 -4.22 1.97
CA PHE A 55 4.23 -3.46 1.30
C PHE A 55 4.60 -2.23 2.11
N MET A 56 5.89 -1.90 2.18
CA MET A 56 6.36 -0.60 2.62
C MET A 56 6.31 0.37 1.44
N ALA A 57 5.63 1.49 1.60
CA ALA A 57 5.54 2.52 0.57
C ALA A 57 6.70 3.52 0.67
N LEU A 58 7.40 3.73 -0.43
CA LEU A 58 8.56 4.60 -0.56
C LEU A 58 8.29 5.63 -1.66
N PHE A 59 8.34 6.90 -1.30
CA PHE A 59 8.21 8.00 -2.27
C PHE A 59 9.57 8.30 -2.90
N THR A 60 9.62 8.38 -4.23
CA THR A 60 10.85 8.70 -4.96
C THR A 60 10.84 10.17 -5.39
N PHE A 61 11.73 10.98 -4.81
CA PHE A 61 11.82 12.41 -5.15
C PHE A 61 12.29 12.68 -6.59
N GLU A 62 12.92 11.70 -7.25
CA GLU A 62 13.43 11.85 -8.62
C GLU A 62 12.31 11.83 -9.69
N PHE A 63 11.15 11.27 -9.36
CA PHE A 63 9.99 11.19 -10.25
C PHE A 63 8.76 11.60 -9.42
N GLU A 64 8.29 12.85 -9.59
CA GLU A 64 7.46 13.61 -8.62
C GLU A 64 6.15 12.93 -8.15
N GLU A 65 5.73 11.86 -8.81
CA GLU A 65 4.47 11.14 -8.58
C GLU A 65 4.66 9.63 -8.32
N ASP A 66 5.89 9.12 -8.42
CA ASP A 66 6.15 7.68 -8.32
C ASP A 66 6.28 7.22 -6.86
N VAL A 67 5.66 6.07 -6.60
CA VAL A 67 5.70 5.34 -5.34
C VAL A 67 6.15 3.91 -5.59
N VAL A 68 7.18 3.51 -4.86
CA VAL A 68 7.70 2.15 -4.86
C VAL A 68 7.09 1.41 -3.66
N LEU A 69 6.42 0.31 -3.91
CA LEU A 69 5.90 -0.61 -2.90
C LEU A 69 6.84 -1.80 -2.77
N TYR A 70 7.51 -1.92 -1.63
CA TYR A 70 8.44 -3.01 -1.33
C TYR A 70 7.80 -4.05 -0.41
N GLU A 71 7.68 -5.31 -0.84
CA GLU A 71 6.98 -6.35 -0.10
C GLU A 71 7.71 -6.75 1.19
N ILE A 72 6.97 -6.82 2.30
CA ILE A 72 7.46 -7.15 3.66
C ILE A 72 6.73 -8.34 4.30
N SER A 73 5.70 -8.92 3.67
CA SER A 73 4.93 -10.05 4.23
C SER A 73 5.66 -11.39 4.18
N ASP A 74 6.24 -11.76 3.02
CA ASP A 74 6.63 -13.15 2.74
C ASP A 74 8.09 -13.34 2.24
N ASN A 75 8.99 -12.37 2.46
CA ASN A 75 10.40 -12.42 2.00
C ASN A 75 10.60 -12.66 0.49
N LYS A 76 9.57 -12.52 -0.34
CA LYS A 76 9.67 -12.61 -1.80
C LYS A 76 10.45 -11.43 -2.40
N GLY A 77 10.54 -10.30 -1.68
CA GLY A 77 11.25 -9.11 -2.12
C GLY A 77 10.68 -8.51 -3.40
N SER A 78 9.37 -8.68 -3.64
CA SER A 78 8.72 -8.11 -4.82
C SER A 78 8.62 -6.59 -4.68
N ILE A 79 8.66 -5.92 -5.83
CA ILE A 79 8.56 -4.47 -5.96
C ILE A 79 7.45 -4.17 -6.94
N ILE A 80 6.53 -3.28 -6.54
CA ILE A 80 5.50 -2.73 -7.42
C ILE A 80 5.79 -1.23 -7.55
N ASN A 81 5.89 -0.76 -8.79
CA ASN A 81 5.90 0.67 -9.08
C ASN A 81 4.46 1.10 -9.37
N THR A 82 4.03 2.17 -8.72
CA THR A 82 2.71 2.76 -8.85
C THR A 82 2.83 4.27 -8.66
N ASP A 83 1.77 5.01 -8.88
CA ASP A 83 1.71 6.45 -8.65
C ASP A 83 0.92 6.82 -7.38
N LEU A 84 1.02 8.09 -6.98
CA LEU A 84 0.26 8.66 -5.87
C LEU A 84 -1.27 8.60 -6.07
N GLU A 85 -1.75 8.68 -7.31
CA GLU A 85 -3.18 8.68 -7.62
C GLU A 85 -3.83 7.33 -7.33
N ALA A 86 -3.18 6.23 -7.69
CA ALA A 86 -3.59 4.88 -7.37
C ALA A 86 -3.68 4.66 -5.85
N LEU A 87 -2.66 5.11 -5.09
CA LEU A 87 -2.69 5.06 -3.63
C LEU A 87 -3.83 5.91 -3.03
N ALA A 88 -4.04 7.13 -3.53
CA ALA A 88 -5.10 8.01 -3.06
C ALA A 88 -6.48 7.37 -3.27
N ASN A 89 -6.66 6.72 -4.42
CA ASN A 89 -7.89 6.01 -4.79
C ASN A 89 -8.00 4.58 -4.22
N ARG A 90 -7.03 4.13 -3.42
CA ARG A 90 -7.04 2.83 -2.71
C ARG A 90 -7.09 1.61 -3.64
N PHE A 91 -6.34 1.66 -4.74
CA PHE A 91 -6.08 0.48 -5.56
C PHE A 91 -4.66 0.45 -6.11
N ILE A 92 -4.22 -0.73 -6.54
CA ILE A 92 -3.11 -0.90 -7.49
C ILE A 92 -3.69 -1.37 -8.82
N GLU A 93 -3.24 -0.77 -9.90
CA GLU A 93 -3.62 -1.16 -11.25
C GLU A 93 -2.52 -2.05 -11.85
N TYR A 94 -2.94 -3.21 -12.37
CA TYR A 94 -2.09 -4.10 -13.14
C TYR A 94 -2.63 -4.16 -14.57
N ILE A 95 -1.77 -3.82 -15.53
CA ILE A 95 -2.11 -3.83 -16.95
C ILE A 95 -1.32 -4.95 -17.61
N ASP A 96 -2.04 -5.99 -18.05
CA ASP A 96 -1.52 -7.03 -18.95
C ASP A 96 -2.36 -7.02 -20.22
N ILE A 97 -1.80 -7.44 -21.35
CA ILE A 97 -2.32 -7.26 -22.72
C ILE A 97 -3.87 -7.36 -22.80
N GLY A 98 -4.55 -6.21 -22.80
CA GLY A 98 -6.01 -6.08 -22.95
C GLY A 98 -6.85 -6.24 -21.67
N ILE A 99 -6.25 -6.45 -20.51
CA ILE A 99 -6.89 -6.61 -19.20
C ILE A 99 -6.32 -5.57 -18.23
N VAL A 100 -7.22 -4.87 -17.54
CA VAL A 100 -6.88 -3.94 -16.47
C VAL A 100 -7.49 -4.48 -15.19
N ASP A 101 -6.64 -5.02 -14.33
CA ASP A 101 -7.03 -5.50 -13.00
C ASP A 101 -6.74 -4.43 -11.96
N ARG A 102 -7.68 -4.23 -11.03
CA ARG A 102 -7.54 -3.30 -9.92
C ARG A 102 -7.66 -4.03 -8.61
N PHE A 103 -6.58 -4.07 -7.86
CA PHE A 103 -6.51 -4.71 -6.56
C PHE A 103 -6.72 -3.66 -5.47
N PRO A 104 -7.73 -3.81 -4.60
CA PRO A 104 -7.98 -2.86 -3.54
C PRO A 104 -6.85 -2.89 -2.52
N LEU A 105 -6.55 -1.74 -1.95
CA LEU A 105 -5.54 -1.60 -0.91
C LEU A 105 -6.05 -0.82 0.30
N ALA A 106 -5.38 -0.99 1.43
CA ALA A 106 -5.50 -0.13 2.60
C ALA A 106 -4.13 0.43 2.98
N ILE A 107 -4.13 1.68 3.46
CA ILE A 107 -2.92 2.36 3.94
C ILE A 107 -2.96 2.33 5.45
N TYR A 108 -1.83 1.98 6.05
CA TYR A 108 -1.60 1.91 7.48
C TYR A 108 -0.40 2.77 7.85
N LEU A 109 -0.50 3.45 8.99
CA LEU A 109 0.59 4.20 9.58
C LEU A 109 0.99 3.54 10.90
N LYS A 110 2.30 3.38 11.14
CA LYS A 110 2.81 2.93 12.44
C LYS A 110 2.39 3.89 13.55
N GLU A 111 1.76 3.36 14.61
CA GLU A 111 1.37 4.16 15.78
C GLU A 111 2.63 4.47 16.62
N GLY A 112 3.11 5.71 16.56
CA GLY A 112 4.21 6.21 17.41
C GLY A 112 5.61 5.92 16.87
N ALA A 113 6.44 6.97 16.87
CA ALA A 113 7.90 6.88 17.00
C ALA A 113 8.31 7.83 18.13
#